data_AF-A0A2N1VR88-F1
#
_entry.id   AF-A0A2N1VR88-F1
#
_cell.length_a   1.000
_cell.length_b   1.000
_cell.length_c   1.000
_cell.angle_alpha   90.00
_cell.angle_beta   90.00
_cell.angle_gamma   90.00
#
_symmetry.space_group_name_H-M   'P 1'
#
loop_
_entity.id
_entity.type
_entity.pdbx_description
1 polymer ?
#
loop_
_entity_poly.entity_id
_entity_poly.type
_entity_poly.pdbx_seq_one_letter_code
_entity_poly.pdbx_strand_id
1 'polypeptide(L)'
;MNILIAPDKFKYSLTAKEVCEAVEKGIRKYMPSANIIKIPLADGGEGSLETLENTIKFERVYLKVKNPVFKSIKTFYGILKDTAYIEMS
;
A
#
# COMPACT_ATOMS: atom_id res chain seq x y z
N MET A 1 -2.07 17.01 20.14
CA MET A 1 -1.15 15.86 19.97
C MET A 1 -1.19 15.43 18.52
N ASN A 2 -0.03 15.22 17.90
CA ASN A 2 0.09 14.71 16.54
C ASN A 2 0.49 13.22 16.61
N ILE A 3 -0.19 12.35 15.86
CA ILE A 3 0.07 10.91 15.84
C ILE A 3 0.21 10.46 14.40
N LEU A 4 1.33 9.81 14.09
CA LEU A 4 1.57 9.12 12.83
C LEU A 4 1.25 7.64 13.01
N ILE A 5 0.36 7.11 12.18
CA ILE A 5 0.05 5.69 12.10
C ILE A 5 0.66 5.17 10.80
N ALA A 6 1.77 4.43 10.91
CA ALA A 6 2.51 3.89 9.77
C ALA A 6 2.81 2.37 9.90
N PRO A 7 1.77 1.51 9.95
CA PRO A 7 1.91 0.07 10.06
C PRO A 7 2.15 -0.59 8.70
N ASP A 8 2.65 -1.82 8.76
CA ASP A 8 2.56 -2.80 7.68
C ASP A 8 1.27 -3.65 7.81
N LYS A 9 0.97 -4.45 6.78
CA LYS A 9 -0.15 -5.37 6.75
C LYS A 9 0.01 -6.49 7.78
N PHE A 10 -1.12 -7.01 8.25
CA PHE A 10 -1.16 -8.28 8.97
C PHE A 10 -1.34 -9.39 7.94
N LYS A 11 -0.27 -10.12 7.64
CA LYS A 11 -0.25 -11.14 6.57
C LYS A 11 -1.44 -12.10 6.71
N TYR A 12 -2.17 -12.30 5.61
CA TYR A 12 -3.38 -13.12 5.53
C TYR A 12 -4.58 -12.67 6.39
N SER A 13 -4.57 -11.43 6.88
CA SER A 13 -5.64 -10.89 7.71
C SER A 13 -6.07 -9.49 7.28
N LEU A 14 -5.29 -8.45 7.61
CA LEU A 14 -5.64 -7.05 7.35
C LEU A 14 -4.61 -6.41 6.43
N THR A 15 -5.08 -5.62 5.48
CA THR A 15 -4.25 -4.68 4.72
C THR A 15 -3.67 -3.62 5.66
N ALA A 16 -2.54 -3.01 5.29
CA ALA A 16 -1.94 -1.92 6.07
C ALA A 16 -2.93 -0.75 6.29
N LYS A 17 -3.81 -0.49 5.30
CA LYS A 17 -4.87 0.51 5.39
C LYS A 17 -5.90 0.18 6.48
N GLU A 18 -6.38 -1.07 6.52
CA GLU A 18 -7.34 -1.51 7.54
C GLU A 18 -6.73 -1.46 8.94
N VAL A 19 -5.44 -1.79 9.09
CA VAL A 19 -4.72 -1.61 10.36
C VAL A 19 -4.72 -0.13 10.77
N CYS A 20 -4.44 0.78 9.84
CA CYS A 20 -4.48 2.22 10.14
C CYS A 20 -5.86 2.68 10.63
N GLU A 21 -6.94 2.21 9.99
CA GLU A 21 -8.31 2.55 10.35
C GLU A 21 -8.71 1.99 11.73
N ALA A 22 -8.32 0.75 12.03
CA ALA A 22 -8.56 0.13 13.33
C ALA A 22 -7.83 0.88 14.46
N VAL A 23 -6.57 1.27 14.25
CA VAL A 23 -5.77 2.02 15.22
C VAL A 23 -6.34 3.43 15.42
N GLU A 24 -6.69 4.15 14.33
CA GLU A 24 -7.34 5.46 14.41
C GLU A 24 -8.63 5.39 15.23
N LYS A 25 -9.49 4.39 14.97
CA LYS A 25 -10.72 4.18 15.73
C LYS A 25 -10.46 3.98 17.22
N GLY A 26 -9.39 3.25 17.59
CA GLY A 26 -8.97 3.09 18.98
C GLY A 26 -8.53 4.39 19.62
N ILE A 27 -7.65 5.14 18.94
CA ILE A 27 -7.13 6.43 19.44
C ILE A 27 -8.25 7.44 19.65
N ARG A 28 -9.17 7.58 18.68
CA ARG A 28 -10.26 8.57 18.76
C ARG A 28 -11.22 8.34 19.93
N LYS A 29 -11.29 7.12 20.50
CA LYS A 29 -12.09 6.87 21.71
C LYS A 29 -11.57 7.63 22.94
N TYR A 30 -10.26 7.84 23.02
CA TYR A 30 -9.61 8.47 24.18
C TYR A 30 -9.05 9.86 23.87
N MET A 31 -8.75 10.13 22.59
CA MET A 31 -8.20 11.39 22.13
C MET A 31 -8.94 11.89 20.87
N PRO A 32 -10.20 12.35 20.99
CA PRO A 32 -11.03 12.71 19.83
C PRO A 32 -10.45 13.82 18.96
N SER A 33 -9.70 14.74 19.57
CA SER A 33 -9.06 15.89 18.93
C SER A 33 -7.61 15.66 18.49
N ALA A 34 -7.09 14.42 18.59
CA ALA A 34 -5.77 14.12 18.07
C ALA A 34 -5.71 14.38 16.56
N ASN A 35 -4.64 15.03 16.11
CA ASN A 35 -4.33 15.14 14.70
C ASN A 35 -3.64 13.86 14.25
N ILE A 36 -4.31 13.08 13.39
CA ILE A 36 -3.87 11.73 12.99
C ILE A 36 -3.52 11.73 11.51
N ILE A 37 -2.30 11.29 11.21
CA ILE A 37 -1.82 11.07 9.85
C ILE A 37 -1.64 9.57 9.65
N LYS A 38 -2.18 9.02 8.57
CA LYS A 38 -2.09 7.59 8.22
C LYS A 38 -1.20 7.42 7.00
N ILE A 39 -0.15 6.62 7.12
CA ILE A 39 0.78 6.28 6.03
C ILE A 39 0.95 4.75 6.03
N PRO A 40 0.05 3.99 5.37
CA PRO A 40 0.20 2.56 5.21
C PRO A 40 1.56 2.24 4.56
N LEU A 41 2.33 1.33 5.14
CA LEU A 41 3.65 0.93 4.66
C LEU A 41 3.61 -0.47 4.05
N ALA A 42 4.60 -0.74 3.19
CA ALA A 42 4.90 -2.05 2.67
C ALA A 42 6.42 -2.25 2.62
N ASP A 43 6.87 -3.50 2.70
CA ASP A 43 8.28 -3.91 2.73
C ASP A 43 8.85 -4.27 1.34
N GLY A 44 8.04 -4.15 0.28
CA GLY A 44 8.40 -4.53 -1.09
C GLY A 44 7.93 -5.93 -1.49
N GLY A 45 7.25 -6.67 -0.60
CA GLY A 45 6.59 -7.93 -0.92
C GLY A 45 5.25 -7.77 -1.63
N GLU A 46 4.44 -8.83 -1.60
CA GLU A 46 3.10 -8.88 -2.19
C GLU A 46 2.21 -7.72 -1.71
N GLY A 47 1.48 -7.06 -2.60
CA GLY A 47 0.56 -5.98 -2.24
C GLY A 47 1.24 -4.64 -1.92
N SER A 48 2.53 -4.50 -2.26
CA SER A 48 3.29 -3.27 -2.07
C SER A 48 2.84 -2.18 -3.01
N LEU A 49 2.55 -2.49 -4.28
CA LEU A 49 2.04 -1.49 -5.23
C LEU A 49 0.70 -0.92 -4.77
N GLU A 50 -0.25 -1.76 -4.35
CA GLU A 50 -1.55 -1.35 -3.82
C GLU A 50 -1.40 -0.49 -2.57
N THR A 51 -0.43 -0.82 -1.72
CA THR A 51 -0.16 -0.05 -0.50
C THR A 51 0.41 1.31 -0.85
N LEU A 52 1.43 1.36 -1.73
CA LEU A 52 2.08 2.58 -2.18
C LEU A 52 1.11 3.54 -2.86
N GLU A 53 0.07 3.08 -3.56
CA GLU A 53 -0.95 3.96 -4.18
C GLU A 53 -1.72 4.84 -3.18
N ASN A 54 -1.76 4.45 -1.90
CA ASN A 54 -2.37 5.26 -0.87
C ASN A 54 -1.55 6.52 -0.56
N THR A 55 -0.24 6.49 -0.81
CA THR A 55 0.71 7.56 -0.45
C THR A 55 1.33 8.22 -1.68
N ILE A 56 1.65 7.43 -2.70
CA ILE A 56 2.29 7.84 -3.95
C ILE A 56 1.28 7.64 -5.10
N LYS A 57 0.85 8.74 -5.72
CA LYS A 57 -0.09 8.70 -6.86
C LYS A 57 0.66 8.44 -8.18
N PHE A 58 1.23 7.25 -8.30
CA PHE A 58 1.80 6.79 -9.57
C PHE A 58 0.70 6.39 -10.56
N GLU A 59 1.01 6.42 -11.85
CA GLU A 59 0.13 5.89 -12.89
C GLU A 59 0.37 4.39 -13.07
N ARG A 60 -0.71 3.61 -13.22
CA ARG A 60 -0.61 2.18 -13.57
C ARG A 60 -0.40 2.01 -15.07
N VAL A 61 0.73 1.45 -15.46
CA VAL A 61 0.99 1.05 -16.85
C VAL A 61 0.67 -0.43 -17.02
N TYR A 62 -0.42 -0.73 -17.72
CA TYR A 62 -0.85 -2.10 -17.98
C TYR A 62 -0.18 -2.69 -19.22
N LEU A 63 0.24 -3.95 -19.14
CA LEU A 63 0.94 -4.64 -20.22
C LEU A 63 0.66 -6.15 -20.22
N LYS A 64 0.92 -6.78 -21.37
CA LYS A 64 0.93 -8.25 -21.50
C LYS A 64 2.37 -8.75 -21.48
N VAL A 65 2.69 -9.68 -20.58
CA VAL A 65 4.03 -10.25 -20.41
C VAL A 65 3.98 -11.77 -20.36
N LYS A 66 5.15 -12.41 -20.35
CA LYS A 66 5.30 -13.85 -20.10
C LYS A 66 5.55 -14.08 -18.61
N ASN A 67 4.77 -14.98 -18.01
CA ASN A 67 5.03 -15.44 -16.65
C ASN A 67 6.18 -16.48 -16.63
N PRO A 68 6.57 -17.02 -15.45
CA PRO A 68 7.68 -17.99 -15.34
C PRO A 68 7.49 -19.30 -16.12
N VAL A 69 6.26 -19.62 -16.56
CA VAL A 69 5.93 -20.79 -17.38
C VAL A 69 5.54 -20.41 -18.82
N PHE A 70 6.01 -19.24 -19.30
CA PHE A 70 5.83 -18.71 -20.66
C PHE A 70 4.37 -18.50 -21.12
N LYS A 71 3.41 -18.49 -20.20
CA LYS A 71 2.03 -18.12 -20.47
C LYS A 71 1.91 -16.59 -20.57
N SER A 72 1.09 -16.13 -21.51
CA SER A 72 0.77 -14.71 -21.65
C SER A 72 -0.18 -14.29 -20.54
N ILE A 73 0.21 -13.29 -19.74
CA ILE A 73 -0.60 -12.73 -18.65
C ILE A 73 -0.71 -11.21 -18.80
N LYS A 74 -1.79 -10.61 -18.28
CA LYS A 74 -1.92 -9.15 -18.14
C LYS A 74 -1.47 -8.77 -16.74
N THR A 75 -0.59 -7.77 -16.63
CA THR A 75 -0.12 -7.22 -15.35
C THR A 75 0.07 -5.71 -15.46
N PHE A 76 0.56 -5.06 -14.41
CA PHE A 76 0.92 -3.64 -14.41
C PHE A 76 2.17 -3.35 -13.57
N TYR A 77 2.76 -2.19 -13.79
CA TYR A 77 3.71 -1.55 -12.88
C TYR A 77 3.29 -0.09 -12.65
N GLY A 78 3.83 0.54 -11.62
CA GLY A 78 3.60 1.95 -11.32
C GLY A 78 4.68 2.86 -11.90
N ILE A 79 4.32 4.01 -12.47
CA ILE A 79 5.29 5.04 -12.88
C ILE A 79 4.97 6.40 -12.27
N LEU A 80 6.00 7.06 -11.73
CA LEU A 80 5.91 8.45 -11.29
C LEU A 80 7.18 9.18 -11.70
N LYS A 81 7.05 10.12 -12.65
CA LYS A 81 8.17 10.83 -13.25
C LYS A 81 9.21 9.84 -13.78
N ASP A 82 10.40 9.83 -13.19
CA ASP A 82 11.57 9.08 -13.60
C ASP A 82 11.71 7.75 -12.83
N THR A 83 10.77 7.44 -11.93
CA THR A 83 10.79 6.24 -11.07
C THR A 83 9.71 5.25 -11.46
N ALA A 84 10.12 3.99 -11.69
CA ALA A 84 9.21 2.85 -11.85
C ALA A 84 9.16 2.01 -10.58
N TYR A 85 7.96 1.59 -10.19
CA TYR A 85 7.67 0.71 -9.07
C TYR A 85 7.16 -0.62 -9.63
N ILE A 86 7.88 -1.70 -9.35
CA ILE A 86 7.59 -3.03 -9.90
C ILE A 86 7.49 -4.01 -8.73
N GLU A 87 6.40 -4.78 -8.72
CA GLU A 87 6.24 -5.93 -7.83
C GLU A 87 6.27 -7.20 -8.67
N MET A 88 7.05 -8.18 -8.23
CA MET A 88 7.18 -9.47 -8.90
C MET A 88 6.44 -10.53 -8.08
N SER A 89 5.19 -10.79 -8.48
CA SER A 89 4.27 -11.74 -7.85
C SER A 89 4.05 -12.99 -8.70
#